data_AF-A0A938PLM0-F1
#
_entry.id   AF-A0A938PLM0-F1
#
_cell.length_a   1.000
_cell.length_b   1.000
_cell.length_c   1.000
_cell.angle_alpha   90.00
_cell.angle_beta   90.00
_cell.angle_gamma   90.00
#
_symmetry.space_group_name_H-M   'P 1'
#
loop_
_entity.id
_entity.type
_entity.pdbx_description
1 polymer ?
#
loop_
_entity_poly.entity_id
_entity_poly.type
_entity_poly.pdbx_seq_one_letter_code
_entity_poly.pdbx_strand_id
1 'polypeptide(L)'
;MNDVDVEVAPVSVALLGGTIHTTAFTYALEAGTGAFDVSLRGIDLGTVMALEGEDLNGTGTLEEQLPIVLTADSVQVNKGTIRATGPGVICIALSLTRVVEQPGLDFALKALEDFSYSSLEADVDYSVKGDLLAAIR
;
A
#
# COMPACT_ATOMS: atom_id res chain seq x y z
N MET A 1 35.95 10.34 -17.02
CA MET A 1 34.88 9.31 -17.07
C MET A 1 33.61 10.03 -17.48
N ASN A 2 32.87 9.48 -18.43
CA ASN A 2 31.55 10.03 -18.75
C ASN A 2 30.60 9.58 -17.65
N ASP A 3 30.00 10.55 -16.98
CA ASP A 3 28.86 10.34 -16.10
C ASP A 3 27.71 9.85 -17.00
N VAL A 4 27.42 8.55 -16.96
CA VAL A 4 26.34 7.96 -17.75
C VAL A 4 25.15 7.84 -16.83
N ASP A 5 24.25 8.80 -16.91
CA ASP A 5 22.96 8.73 -16.27
C ASP A 5 21.95 8.05 -17.19
N VAL A 6 21.03 7.27 -16.62
CA VAL A 6 19.92 6.68 -17.35
C VAL A 6 18.65 7.48 -17.07
N GLU A 7 18.07 8.04 -18.12
CA GLU A 7 16.76 8.67 -18.06
C GLU A 7 15.68 7.60 -18.23
N VAL A 8 14.74 7.58 -17.29
CA VAL A 8 13.58 6.69 -17.28
C VAL A 8 12.33 7.52 -17.54
N ALA A 9 11.64 7.17 -18.62
CA ALA A 9 10.40 7.83 -19.02
C ALA A 9 9.25 7.51 -18.05
N PRO A 10 8.22 8.38 -17.97
CA PRO A 10 7.02 8.10 -17.19
C PRO A 10 6.34 6.81 -17.66
N VAL A 11 5.84 6.03 -16.71
CA VAL A 11 5.09 4.81 -16.98
C VAL A 11 3.65 5.00 -16.50
N SER A 12 2.69 4.43 -17.22
CA SER A 12 1.31 4.33 -16.74
C SER A 12 0.75 2.95 -17.08
N VAL A 13 0.21 2.28 -16.07
CA VAL A 13 -0.31 0.91 -16.18
C VAL A 13 -1.59 0.75 -15.37
N ALA A 14 -2.49 -0.11 -15.83
CA ALA A 14 -3.66 -0.53 -15.06
C ALA A 14 -3.27 -1.66 -14.11
N LEU A 15 -3.57 -1.52 -12.82
CA LEU A 15 -3.26 -2.51 -11.79
C LEU A 15 -4.24 -2.38 -10.61
N LEU A 16 -4.62 -3.52 -10.01
CA LEU A 16 -5.51 -3.59 -8.82
C LEU A 16 -6.82 -2.78 -8.96
N GLY A 17 -7.45 -2.85 -10.13
CA GLY A 17 -8.69 -2.11 -10.43
C GLY A 17 -8.51 -0.62 -10.74
N GLY A 18 -7.31 -0.06 -10.56
CA GLY A 18 -7.00 1.34 -10.81
C GLY A 18 -5.83 1.53 -11.78
N THR A 19 -5.16 2.67 -11.64
CA THR A 19 -4.01 3.06 -12.47
C THR A 19 -2.83 3.45 -11.60
N ILE A 20 -1.65 2.96 -11.97
CA ILE A 20 -0.36 3.37 -11.41
C ILE A 20 0.34 4.25 -12.43
N HIS A 21 0.90 5.35 -11.97
CA HIS A 21 1.65 6.29 -12.79
C HIS A 21 2.94 6.72 -12.08
N THR A 22 4.05 6.72 -12.81
CA THR A 22 5.35 7.19 -12.32
C THR A 22 5.74 8.50 -12.99
N THR A 23 6.45 9.36 -12.27
CA THR A 23 7.13 10.50 -12.90
C THR A 23 8.36 10.03 -13.69
N ALA A 24 8.83 10.86 -14.62
CA ALA A 24 10.14 10.66 -15.23
C ALA A 24 11.22 10.85 -14.15
N PHE A 25 12.29 10.07 -14.24
CA PHE A 25 13.43 10.26 -13.32
C PHE A 25 14.75 9.84 -13.95
N THR A 26 15.82 10.34 -13.34
CA THR A 26 17.17 10.00 -13.71
C THR A 26 17.76 9.06 -12.68
N TYR A 27 18.34 7.96 -13.15
CA TYR A 27 19.13 7.04 -12.33
C TYR A 27 20.61 7.31 -12.57
N ALA A 28 21.30 7.73 -11.52
CA ALA A 28 22.74 8.00 -11.55
C ALA A 28 23.50 6.68 -11.41
N LEU A 29 24.15 6.20 -12.48
CA LEU A 29 24.82 4.88 -12.45
C LEU A 29 26.03 4.88 -11.53
N GLU A 30 26.79 5.98 -11.46
CA GLU A 30 27.96 6.06 -10.58
C GLU A 30 27.57 6.01 -9.11
N ALA A 31 26.51 6.73 -8.73
CA ALA A 31 25.98 6.70 -7.37
C ALA A 31 25.15 5.44 -7.09
N GLY A 32 24.62 4.80 -8.14
CA GLY A 32 23.67 3.71 -8.03
C GLY A 32 22.38 4.14 -7.34
N THR A 33 21.88 5.34 -7.64
CA THR A 33 20.67 5.90 -6.99
C THR A 33 19.74 6.60 -7.96
N GLY A 34 18.45 6.60 -7.63
CA GLY A 34 17.42 7.38 -8.30
C GLY A 34 16.26 7.68 -7.35
N ALA A 35 15.54 8.76 -7.59
CA ALA A 35 14.37 9.12 -6.80
C ALA A 35 13.24 9.57 -7.72
N PHE A 36 12.02 9.10 -7.44
CA PHE A 36 10.85 9.37 -8.26
C PHE A 36 9.56 9.17 -7.49
N ASP A 37 8.48 9.75 -7.99
CA ASP A 37 7.17 9.62 -7.35
C ASP A 37 6.31 8.62 -8.12
N VAL A 38 5.63 7.77 -7.37
CA VAL A 38 4.59 6.86 -7.88
C VAL A 38 3.26 7.32 -7.33
N SER A 39 2.29 7.50 -8.23
CA SER A 39 0.91 7.79 -7.87
C SER A 39 0.01 6.63 -8.26
N LEU A 40 -0.82 6.19 -7.33
CA LEU A 40 -1.83 5.18 -7.57
C LEU A 40 -3.19 5.86 -7.44
N ARG A 41 -4.11 5.60 -8.38
CA ARG A 41 -5.45 6.19 -8.36
C ARG A 41 -6.50 5.17 -8.71
N GLY A 42 -7.61 5.23 -7.99
CA GLY A 42 -8.74 4.36 -8.26
C GLY A 42 -8.47 2.90 -7.88
N ILE A 43 -7.55 2.64 -6.96
CA ILE A 43 -7.19 1.28 -6.56
C ILE A 43 -8.35 0.68 -5.77
N ASP A 44 -8.79 -0.52 -6.14
CA ASP A 44 -9.86 -1.23 -5.45
C ASP A 44 -9.33 -1.90 -4.19
N LEU A 45 -9.81 -1.44 -3.02
CA LEU A 45 -9.41 -1.96 -1.72
C LEU A 45 -9.67 -3.47 -1.61
N GLY A 46 -10.77 -3.97 -2.17
CA GLY A 46 -11.10 -5.40 -2.13
C GLY A 46 -10.06 -6.23 -2.88
N THR A 47 -9.58 -5.72 -4.01
CA THR A 47 -8.53 -6.39 -4.80
C THR A 47 -7.18 -6.37 -4.08
N VAL A 48 -6.85 -5.29 -3.35
CA VAL A 48 -5.65 -5.22 -2.50
C VAL A 48 -5.72 -6.26 -1.39
N MET A 49 -6.85 -6.32 -0.67
CA MET A 49 -7.03 -7.25 0.46
C MET A 49 -6.96 -8.72 0.05
N ALA A 50 -7.43 -9.04 -1.15
CA ALA A 50 -7.32 -10.39 -1.70
C ALA A 50 -5.86 -10.86 -1.89
N LEU A 51 -4.87 -9.95 -1.92
CA LEU A 51 -3.45 -10.31 -1.95
C LEU A 51 -2.90 -10.71 -0.58
N GLU A 52 -3.47 -10.19 0.51
CA GLU A 52 -2.98 -10.41 1.89
C GLU A 52 -3.50 -11.73 2.48
N GLY A 53 -4.72 -12.15 2.10
CA GLY A 53 -5.26 -13.44 2.50
C GLY A 53 -6.78 -13.55 2.34
N GLU A 54 -7.29 -14.79 2.32
CA GLU A 54 -8.73 -15.07 2.14
C GLU A 54 -9.61 -14.58 3.31
N ASP A 55 -8.99 -14.38 4.47
CA ASP A 55 -9.65 -13.93 5.70
C ASP A 55 -9.85 -12.39 5.74
N LEU A 56 -9.35 -11.64 4.76
CA LEU A 56 -9.48 -10.18 4.70
C LEU A 56 -10.29 -9.76 3.47
N ASN A 57 -11.35 -9.00 3.69
CA ASN A 57 -12.19 -8.45 2.63
C ASN A 57 -12.43 -6.96 2.88
N GLY A 58 -12.73 -6.21 1.83
CA GLY A 58 -13.10 -4.82 2.00
C GLY A 58 -13.67 -4.19 0.76
N THR A 59 -14.24 -3.01 0.96
CA THR A 59 -14.83 -2.18 -0.09
C THR A 59 -14.31 -0.77 0.05
N GLY A 60 -14.02 -0.15 -1.09
CA GLY A 60 -13.53 1.21 -1.12
C GLY A 60 -12.59 1.42 -2.30
N THR A 61 -12.25 2.68 -2.50
CA THR A 61 -11.32 3.09 -3.55
C THR A 61 -10.22 3.91 -2.91
N LEU A 62 -8.97 3.59 -3.24
CA LEU A 62 -7.78 4.23 -2.71
C LEU A 62 -7.09 5.10 -3.76
N GLU A 63 -6.44 6.14 -3.23
CA GLU A 63 -5.43 6.94 -3.91
C GLU A 63 -4.17 6.94 -3.05
N GLU A 64 -3.02 6.82 -3.69
CA GLU A 64 -1.74 6.74 -3.00
C GLU A 64 -0.69 7.62 -3.68
N GLN A 65 0.23 8.14 -2.87
CA GLN A 65 1.43 8.84 -3.32
C GLN A 65 2.63 8.26 -2.61
N LEU A 66 3.56 7.67 -3.36
CA LEU A 66 4.70 6.95 -2.84
C LEU A 66 5.99 7.59 -3.38
N PRO A 67 6.72 8.36 -2.55
CA PRO A 67 8.05 8.84 -2.88
C PRO A 67 9.03 7.66 -2.83
N ILE A 68 9.55 7.25 -3.98
CA ILE A 68 10.45 6.11 -4.12
C ILE A 68 11.89 6.60 -4.14
N VAL A 69 12.73 5.96 -3.32
CA VAL A 69 14.19 6.03 -3.43
C VAL A 69 14.69 4.65 -3.87
N LEU A 70 15.28 4.61 -5.05
CA LEU A 70 15.91 3.43 -5.63
C LEU A 70 17.42 3.51 -5.39
N THR A 71 18.01 2.44 -4.86
CA THR A 71 19.45 2.21 -4.83
C THR A 71 19.79 0.98 -5.66
N ALA A 72 21.08 0.73 -5.88
CA ALA A 72 21.56 -0.44 -6.63
C ALA A 72 21.06 -1.80 -6.06
N ASP A 73 20.71 -1.84 -4.77
CA ASP A 73 20.35 -3.04 -4.02
C ASP A 73 18.99 -2.94 -3.34
N SER A 74 18.31 -1.79 -3.38
CA SER A 74 17.09 -1.58 -2.61
C SER A 74 16.08 -0.63 -3.25
N VAL A 75 14.82 -0.83 -2.87
CA VAL A 75 13.72 0.12 -3.11
C VAL A 75 13.18 0.53 -1.75
N GLN A 76 13.04 1.83 -1.54
CA GLN A 76 12.53 2.41 -0.29
C GLN A 76 11.39 3.38 -0.58
N VAL A 77 10.37 3.36 0.27
CA VAL A 77 9.32 4.39 0.29
C VAL A 77 9.43 5.11 1.62
N ASN A 78 9.59 6.44 1.55
CA ASN A 78 9.63 7.28 2.75
C ASN A 78 8.52 8.31 2.66
N LYS A 79 7.65 8.37 3.67
CA LYS A 79 6.51 9.29 3.75
C LYS A 79 5.52 9.10 2.61
N GLY A 80 5.24 7.85 2.26
CA GLY A 80 4.13 7.51 1.39
C GLY A 80 2.81 7.83 2.08
N THR A 81 1.79 8.17 1.31
CA THR A 81 0.44 8.40 1.83
C THR A 81 -0.56 7.57 1.06
N ILE A 82 -1.51 6.99 1.79
CA ILE A 82 -2.65 6.25 1.26
C ILE A 82 -3.90 6.93 1.79
N ARG A 83 -4.88 7.14 0.92
CA ARG A 83 -6.16 7.72 1.30
C ARG A 83 -7.31 7.06 0.55
N ALA A 84 -8.39 6.74 1.26
CA ALA A 84 -9.63 6.37 0.61
C ALA A 84 -10.33 7.60 0.02
N THR A 85 -10.83 7.48 -1.21
CA THR A 85 -11.55 8.55 -1.90
C THR A 85 -12.99 8.72 -1.41
N GLY A 86 -13.47 7.80 -0.58
CA GLY A 86 -14.82 7.79 -0.02
C GLY A 86 -14.97 6.78 1.12
N PRO A 87 -16.18 6.65 1.67
CA PRO A 87 -16.47 5.68 2.72
C PRO A 87 -16.33 4.25 2.22
N GLY A 88 -16.07 3.32 3.14
CA GLY A 88 -15.91 1.91 2.85
C GLY A 88 -16.02 1.04 4.09
N VAL A 89 -15.78 -0.25 3.90
CA VAL A 89 -15.86 -1.25 4.97
C VAL A 89 -14.67 -2.19 4.85
N ILE A 90 -14.03 -2.50 5.97
CA ILE A 90 -13.00 -3.53 6.09
C ILE A 90 -13.56 -4.65 6.94
N CYS A 91 -13.49 -5.88 6.44
CA CYS A 91 -14.01 -7.07 7.08
C CYS A 91 -12.88 -8.07 7.35
N ILE A 92 -12.78 -8.53 8.60
CA ILE A 92 -11.82 -9.56 9.01
C ILE A 92 -12.60 -10.81 9.37
N ALA A 93 -12.57 -11.81 8.50
CA ALA A 93 -13.14 -13.13 8.75
C ALA A 93 -12.18 -13.92 9.64
N LEU A 94 -12.47 -13.98 10.94
CA LEU A 94 -11.66 -14.76 11.87
C LEU A 94 -12.02 -16.23 11.73
N SER A 95 -11.07 -17.04 11.26
CA SER A 95 -11.20 -18.49 11.27
C SER A 95 -11.57 -18.99 12.67
N LEU A 96 -12.74 -19.63 12.78
CA LEU A 96 -13.37 -20.10 14.04
C LEU A 96 -12.45 -20.97 14.91
N THR A 97 -11.42 -21.60 14.35
CA THR A 97 -10.40 -22.38 15.08
C THR A 97 -9.55 -21.54 16.04
N ARG A 98 -9.36 -20.23 15.80
CA ARG A 98 -8.62 -19.33 16.72
C ARG A 98 -9.46 -18.80 17.88
N VAL A 99 -10.78 -18.73 17.70
CA VAL A 99 -11.70 -18.11 18.67
C VAL A 99 -12.06 -19.06 19.82
N VAL A 100 -11.94 -20.38 19.62
CA VAL A 100 -12.32 -21.41 20.59
C VAL A 100 -11.46 -21.40 21.88
N GLU A 101 -10.27 -20.80 21.87
CA GLU A 101 -9.37 -20.84 23.03
C GLU A 101 -9.64 -19.77 24.11
N GLN A 102 -10.47 -18.75 23.86
CA GLN A 102 -10.69 -17.66 24.84
C GLN A 102 -12.16 -17.22 24.94
N PRO A 103 -12.92 -17.76 25.92
CA PRO A 103 -14.28 -17.33 26.21
C PRO A 103 -14.29 -15.84 26.66
N GLY A 104 -14.71 -14.94 25.77
CA GLY A 104 -14.75 -13.49 26.00
C GLY A 104 -14.23 -12.65 24.82
N LEU A 105 -13.40 -13.24 23.96
CA LEU A 105 -12.86 -12.59 22.77
C LEU A 105 -13.90 -12.44 21.65
N ASP A 106 -14.90 -13.33 21.60
CA ASP A 106 -15.96 -13.38 20.58
C ASP A 106 -16.76 -12.08 20.44
N PHE A 107 -17.00 -11.34 21.53
CA PHE A 107 -17.72 -10.07 21.51
C PHE A 107 -16.87 -8.90 20.99
N ALA A 108 -15.58 -8.87 21.32
CA ALA A 108 -14.65 -7.84 20.84
C ALA A 108 -14.33 -8.04 19.35
N LEU A 109 -14.28 -9.30 18.90
CA LEU A 109 -14.05 -9.66 17.50
C LEU A 109 -15.28 -9.40 16.62
N LYS A 110 -16.50 -9.71 17.08
CA LYS A 110 -17.74 -9.34 16.38
C LYS A 110 -17.92 -7.83 16.20
N ALA A 111 -17.43 -7.02 17.13
CA ALA A 111 -17.42 -5.57 16.98
C ALA A 111 -16.41 -5.08 15.93
N LEU A 112 -15.43 -5.92 15.57
CA LEU A 112 -14.39 -5.66 14.58
C LEU A 112 -14.65 -6.32 13.22
N GLU A 113 -15.67 -7.19 13.12
CA GLU A 113 -16.00 -7.95 11.89
C GLU A 113 -16.27 -7.02 10.71
N ASP A 114 -16.85 -5.84 10.95
CA ASP A 114 -17.15 -4.83 9.93
C ASP A 114 -16.67 -3.44 10.38
N PHE A 115 -15.41 -3.11 10.10
CA PHE A 115 -14.88 -1.76 10.31
C PHE A 115 -15.35 -0.82 9.19
N SER A 116 -16.48 -0.16 9.41
CA SER A 116 -16.98 0.89 8.51
C SER A 116 -16.24 2.21 8.76
N TYR A 117 -15.67 2.78 7.70
CA TYR A 117 -14.97 4.06 7.77
C TYR A 117 -15.63 5.10 6.86
N SER A 118 -15.64 6.36 7.30
CA SER A 118 -16.05 7.51 6.47
C SER A 118 -14.87 8.10 5.69
N SER A 119 -13.69 8.03 6.28
CA SER A 119 -12.40 8.38 5.69
C SER A 119 -11.35 7.40 6.19
N LEU A 120 -10.41 7.05 5.32
CA LEU A 120 -9.23 6.27 5.66
C LEU A 120 -8.02 7.04 5.15
N GLU A 121 -7.05 7.28 6.02
CA GLU A 121 -5.77 7.88 5.69
C GLU A 121 -4.68 7.17 6.47
N ALA A 122 -3.59 6.83 5.80
CA ALA A 122 -2.46 6.15 6.41
C ALA A 122 -1.15 6.69 5.84
N ASP A 123 -0.18 6.86 6.73
CA ASP A 123 1.21 7.08 6.36
C ASP A 123 1.86 5.70 6.13
N VAL A 124 2.65 5.56 5.06
CA VAL A 124 3.36 4.33 4.69
C VAL A 124 4.85 4.60 4.54
N ASP A 125 5.64 3.90 5.34
CA ASP A 125 7.08 3.77 5.19
C ASP A 125 7.40 2.30 4.87
N TYR A 126 8.08 2.05 3.75
CA TYR A 126 8.41 0.70 3.28
C TYR A 126 9.93 0.57 3.11
N SER A 127 10.52 -0.41 3.79
CA SER A 127 11.94 -0.75 3.65
C SER A 127 12.11 -2.20 3.17
N VAL A 128 13.32 -2.50 2.65
CA VAL A 128 13.76 -3.76 2.02
C VAL A 128 13.38 -5.07 2.73
N LYS A 129 13.01 -5.02 4.02
CA LYS A 129 12.59 -6.20 4.77
C LYS A 129 11.13 -6.61 4.55
N GLY A 130 10.33 -5.80 3.86
CA GLY A 130 8.91 -6.10 3.61
C GLY A 130 7.98 -5.80 4.79
N ASP A 131 8.48 -5.11 5.83
CA ASP A 131 7.66 -4.69 6.96
C ASP A 131 6.86 -3.44 6.56
N LEU A 132 5.54 -3.60 6.36
CA LEU A 132 4.61 -2.49 6.22
C LEU A 132 4.30 -1.91 7.61
N LEU A 133 4.72 -0.67 7.86
CA LEU A 133 4.26 0.12 9.00
C LEU A 133 3.19 1.10 8.51
N ALA A 134 1.93 0.73 8.69
CA ALA A 134 0.79 1.62 8.45
C ALA A 134 0.33 2.24 9.78
N ALA A 135 0.28 3.56 9.85
CA ALA A 135 -0.30 4.29 10.97
C ALA A 135 -1.62 4.93 10.54
N ILE A 136 -2.73 4.47 11.13
CA ILE A 136 -4.06 5.06 10.92
C ILE A 136 -4.18 6.29 11.81
N ARG A 137 -4.70 7.40 11.26
CA ARG A 137 -5.06 8.61 12.03
C ARG A 137 -6.56 8.80 12.14
#